data_AF-A0AAJ5X3A5-F1
#
_entry.id   AF-A0AAJ5X3A5-F1
#
_cell.length_a   1.000
_cell.length_b   1.000
_cell.length_c   1.000
_cell.angle_alpha   90.00
_cell.angle_beta   90.00
_cell.angle_gamma   90.00
#
_symmetry.space_group_name_H-M   'P 1'
#
loop_
_entity.id
_entity.type
_entity.pdbx_description
1 polymer ?
#
loop_
_entity_poly.entity_id
_entity_poly.type
_entity_poly.pdbx_seq_one_letter_code
_entity_poly.pdbx_strand_id
1 'polypeptide(L)'
;MNEQPITKTTPTRDNVTPSLAALIVVGATVTAATPFWPQALGAPPPLGVVLLGAGVVLAVIWHSTVWWRDLTEDQRQIHRKAWWHGGNFGILLGAAALLAVLATGMPIAPQPLSDHPAAWALFGFLCLLGGQAVGYGVAWLIHRLRA
;
A
#
# COMPACT_ATOMS: atom_id res chain seq x y z
N MET A 1 -11.15 -43.31 -15.10
CA MET A 1 -10.96 -42.28 -14.05
C MET A 1 -11.00 -40.93 -14.75
N ASN A 2 -12.10 -40.19 -14.59
CA ASN A 2 -12.26 -38.87 -15.21
C ASN A 2 -11.51 -37.85 -14.38
N GLU A 3 -10.38 -37.36 -14.88
CA GLU A 3 -9.74 -36.17 -14.33
C GLU A 3 -10.60 -34.96 -14.69
N GLN A 4 -11.31 -34.42 -13.70
CA GLN A 4 -11.99 -33.14 -13.87
C GLN A 4 -10.92 -32.05 -13.96
N PRO A 5 -10.93 -31.19 -15.01
CA PRO A 5 -10.05 -30.05 -15.06
C PRO A 5 -10.44 -29.10 -13.93
N ILE A 6 -9.52 -28.89 -12.98
CA ILE A 6 -9.65 -27.85 -11.96
C ILE A 6 -9.68 -26.52 -12.70
N THR A 7 -10.88 -26.01 -12.97
CA THR A 7 -11.10 -24.68 -13.49
C THR A 7 -10.65 -23.71 -12.40
N LYS A 8 -9.51 -23.05 -12.63
CA LYS A 8 -9.13 -21.86 -11.85
C LYS A 8 -10.28 -20.87 -12.00
N THR A 9 -11.11 -20.74 -10.97
CA THR A 9 -12.06 -19.64 -10.86
C THR A 9 -11.24 -18.36 -10.77
N THR A 10 -11.09 -17.68 -11.91
CA THR A 10 -10.62 -16.30 -11.92
C THR A 10 -11.64 -15.51 -11.09
N PRO A 11 -11.27 -14.90 -9.96
CA PRO A 11 -12.21 -14.08 -9.21
C PRO A 11 -12.74 -13.01 -10.16
N THR A 12 -14.03 -13.08 -10.48
CA THR A 12 -14.69 -12.13 -11.35
C THR A 12 -14.46 -10.74 -10.77
N ARG A 13 -13.91 -9.82 -11.57
CA ARG A 13 -13.68 -8.41 -11.19
C ARG A 13 -14.92 -7.77 -10.53
N ASP A 14 -16.09 -8.29 -10.86
CA ASP A 14 -17.41 -7.87 -10.40
C ASP A 14 -17.59 -7.87 -8.86
N ASN A 15 -16.85 -8.70 -8.11
CA ASN A 15 -17.01 -8.80 -6.66
C ASN A 15 -16.04 -7.91 -5.85
N VAL A 16 -15.01 -7.35 -6.48
CA VAL A 16 -13.98 -6.57 -5.78
C VAL A 16 -14.51 -5.19 -5.37
N THR A 17 -15.16 -4.49 -6.30
CA THR A 17 -15.77 -3.18 -6.06
C THR A 17 -16.81 -3.17 -4.93
N PRO A 18 -17.79 -4.08 -4.89
CA PRO A 18 -18.76 -4.10 -3.79
C PRO A 18 -18.12 -4.51 -2.46
N SER A 19 -17.11 -5.39 -2.47
CA SER A 19 -16.41 -5.79 -1.24
C SER A 19 -15.57 -4.65 -0.65
N LEU A 20 -14.89 -3.87 -1.49
CA LEU A 20 -14.19 -2.65 -1.08
C LEU A 20 -15.16 -1.59 -0.57
N ALA A 21 -16.28 -1.38 -1.26
CA ALA A 21 -17.31 -0.43 -0.83
C ALA A 21 -17.89 -0.83 0.54
N ALA A 22 -18.22 -2.11 0.74
CA ALA A 22 -18.68 -2.63 2.02
C ALA A 22 -17.63 -2.44 3.13
N LEU A 23 -16.36 -2.71 2.83
CA LEU A 23 -15.27 -2.51 3.79
C LEU A 23 -15.10 -1.03 4.17
N ILE A 24 -15.19 -0.11 3.21
CA ILE A 24 -15.15 1.35 3.46
C ILE A 24 -16.36 1.76 4.33
N VAL A 25 -17.56 1.29 4.00
CA VAL A 25 -18.77 1.59 4.77
C VAL A 25 -18.65 1.08 6.20
N VAL A 26 -18.27 -0.18 6.41
CA VAL A 26 -18.04 -0.74 7.75
C VAL A 26 -16.95 0.04 8.49
N GLY A 27 -15.86 0.37 7.81
CA GLY A 27 -14.76 1.14 8.36
C GLY A 27 -15.16 2.54 8.82
N ALA A 28 -16.03 3.21 8.06
CA ALA A 28 -16.49 4.55 8.35
C ALA A 28 -17.63 4.60 9.40
N THR A 29 -18.40 3.51 9.54
CA THR A 29 -19.62 3.49 10.37
C THR A 29 -19.43 2.84 11.74
N VAL A 30 -18.49 1.91 11.89
CA VAL A 30 -18.24 1.24 13.18
C VAL A 30 -17.31 2.11 14.05
N THR A 31 -17.91 2.85 14.98
CA THR A 31 -17.19 3.76 15.90
C THR A 31 -16.90 3.15 17.27
N ALA A 32 -17.34 1.91 17.53
CA ALA A 32 -17.09 1.21 18.79
C ALA A 32 -15.57 1.12 19.08
N ALA A 33 -15.18 1.20 20.35
CA ALA A 33 -13.78 1.03 20.74
C ALA A 33 -13.29 -0.40 20.42
N THR A 34 -12.04 -0.52 20.00
CA THR A 34 -11.43 -1.84 19.73
C THR A 34 -11.36 -2.66 21.02
N PRO A 35 -11.98 -3.86 21.07
CA PRO A 35 -11.95 -4.70 22.26
C PRO A 35 -10.53 -5.24 22.50
N PHE A 36 -10.18 -5.46 23.77
CA PHE A 36 -8.87 -6.00 24.19
C PHE A 36 -7.64 -5.14 23.80
N TRP A 37 -7.84 -3.83 23.59
CA TRP A 37 -6.73 -2.93 23.30
C TRP A 37 -5.75 -2.81 24.48
N PRO A 38 -4.43 -3.03 24.27
CA PRO A 38 -3.45 -2.90 25.33
C PRO A 38 -3.38 -1.46 25.86
N GLN A 39 -3.57 -1.29 27.18
CA GLN A 39 -3.53 0.03 27.81
C GLN A 39 -2.18 0.75 27.63
N ALA A 40 -1.08 0.00 27.49
CA ALA A 40 0.25 0.54 27.23
C ALA A 40 0.37 1.28 25.88
N LEU A 41 -0.54 1.05 24.94
CA LEU A 41 -0.58 1.70 23.62
C LEU A 41 -1.47 2.95 23.60
N GLY A 42 -2.01 3.36 24.74
CA GLY A 42 -2.88 4.53 24.86
C GLY A 42 -4.35 4.23 24.52
N ALA A 43 -5.07 5.24 24.03
CA ALA A 43 -6.49 5.13 23.74
C ALA A 43 -6.77 4.15 22.58
N PRO A 44 -7.81 3.29 22.68
CA PRO A 44 -8.14 2.35 21.62
C PRO A 44 -8.61 3.08 20.36
N PRO A 45 -8.10 2.72 19.17
CA PRO A 45 -8.67 3.22 17.92
C PRO A 45 -10.10 2.70 17.72
N PRO A 46 -10.93 3.36 16.88
CA PRO A 46 -12.23 2.84 16.49
C PRO A 46 -12.08 1.49 15.78
N LEU A 47 -12.94 0.54 16.13
CA LEU A 47 -12.94 -0.82 15.58
C LEU A 47 -13.10 -0.81 14.06
N GLY A 48 -13.91 0.10 13.51
CA GLY A 48 -14.05 0.27 12.06
C GLY A 48 -12.72 0.57 11.37
N VAL A 49 -11.88 1.43 11.96
CA VAL A 49 -10.54 1.75 11.41
C VAL A 49 -9.65 0.51 11.39
N VAL A 50 -9.69 -0.29 12.45
CA VAL A 50 -8.91 -1.54 12.54
C VAL A 50 -9.37 -2.56 11.49
N LEU A 51 -10.68 -2.74 11.35
CA LEU A 51 -11.26 -3.65 10.36
C LEU A 51 -10.96 -3.22 8.93
N LEU A 52 -11.07 -1.92 8.64
CA LEU A 52 -10.72 -1.34 7.35
C LEU A 52 -9.24 -1.59 7.04
N GLY A 53 -8.35 -1.27 7.99
CA GLY A 53 -6.91 -1.51 7.84
C GLY A 53 -6.60 -2.99 7.59
N ALA A 54 -7.16 -3.89 8.39
CA ALA A 54 -6.97 -5.34 8.23
C ALA A 54 -7.50 -5.84 6.88
N GLY A 55 -8.69 -5.40 6.47
CA GLY A 55 -9.29 -5.77 5.19
C GLY A 55 -8.48 -5.28 4.00
N VAL A 56 -7.96 -4.05 4.04
CA VAL A 56 -7.07 -3.51 3.01
C VAL A 56 -5.77 -4.32 2.93
N VAL A 57 -5.15 -4.64 4.07
CA VAL A 57 -3.94 -5.47 4.12
C VAL A 57 -4.19 -6.84 3.48
N LEU A 58 -5.28 -7.52 3.86
CA LEU A 58 -5.63 -8.82 3.30
C LEU A 58 -5.91 -8.74 1.79
N ALA A 59 -6.62 -7.70 1.34
CA ALA A 59 -6.89 -7.48 -0.08
C ALA A 59 -5.60 -7.25 -0.89
N VAL A 60 -4.65 -6.47 -0.34
CA VAL A 60 -3.34 -6.24 -0.97
C VAL A 60 -2.52 -7.54 -1.02
N ILE A 61 -2.48 -8.32 0.06
CA ILE A 61 -1.79 -9.62 0.09
C ILE A 61 -2.40 -10.57 -0.94
N TRP A 62 -3.73 -10.70 -0.96
CA TRP A 62 -4.43 -11.55 -1.92
C TRP A 62 -4.16 -11.12 -3.36
N HIS A 63 -4.35 -9.84 -3.67
CA HIS A 63 -4.09 -9.32 -5.01
C HIS A 63 -2.64 -9.55 -5.43
N SER A 64 -1.68 -9.30 -4.53
CA SER A 64 -0.25 -9.48 -4.81
C SER A 64 0.11 -10.95 -5.04
N THR A 65 -0.45 -11.88 -4.26
CA THR A 65 -0.19 -13.31 -4.43
C THR A 65 -0.78 -13.87 -5.72
N VAL A 66 -2.02 -13.48 -6.07
CA VAL A 66 -2.66 -13.86 -7.34
C VAL A 66 -1.86 -13.29 -8.52
N TRP A 67 -1.56 -11.99 -8.49
CA TRP A 67 -0.78 -11.33 -9.54
C TRP A 67 0.59 -11.98 -9.72
N TRP A 68 1.31 -12.28 -8.62
CA TRP A 68 2.63 -12.90 -8.66
C TRP A 68 2.63 -14.30 -9.26
N ARG A 69 1.58 -15.08 -8.98
CA ARG A 69 1.42 -16.44 -9.50
C ARG A 69 1.27 -16.47 -11.02
N ASP A 70 0.67 -15.43 -11.59
CA ASP A 70 0.35 -15.37 -13.02
C ASP A 70 1.52 -14.80 -13.86
N LEU A 71 2.64 -14.42 -13.24
CA LEU A 71 3.86 -13.98 -13.94
C LEU A 71 4.75 -15.15 -14.38
N THR A 72 5.33 -15.01 -15.57
CA THR A 72 6.44 -15.84 -16.04
C THR A 72 7.72 -15.60 -15.23
N GLU A 73 8.67 -16.54 -15.26
CA GLU A 73 9.92 -16.38 -14.50
C GLU A 73 10.73 -15.15 -14.94
N ASP A 74 10.78 -14.87 -16.23
CA ASP A 74 11.45 -13.69 -16.77
C ASP A 74 10.83 -12.40 -16.23
N GLN A 75 9.50 -12.32 -16.19
CA GLN A 75 8.79 -11.18 -15.60
C GLN A 75 9.07 -11.04 -14.10
N ARG A 76 9.17 -12.15 -13.36
CA ARG A 76 9.53 -12.13 -11.94
C ARG A 76 10.95 -11.63 -11.70
N GLN A 77 11.91 -12.01 -12.56
CA GLN A 77 13.29 -11.50 -12.48
C GLN A 77 13.36 -10.00 -12.76
N ILE A 78 12.66 -9.54 -13.79
CA ILE A 78 12.55 -8.10 -14.08
C ILE A 78 11.96 -7.36 -12.88
N HIS A 79 11.02 -7.98 -12.15
CA HIS A 79 10.31 -7.33 -11.04
C HIS A 79 11.25 -7.17 -9.87
N ARG A 80 11.96 -8.25 -9.51
CA ARG A 80 13.00 -8.22 -8.48
C ARG A 80 14.08 -7.20 -8.80
N LYS A 81 14.53 -7.13 -10.05
CA LYS A 81 15.56 -6.17 -10.49
C LYS A 81 15.05 -4.73 -10.43
N ALA A 82 13.82 -4.47 -10.86
CA ALA A 82 13.20 -3.15 -10.79
C ALA A 82 12.95 -2.72 -9.34
N TRP A 83 12.53 -3.65 -8.48
CA TRP A 83 12.36 -3.41 -7.05
C TRP A 83 13.68 -3.08 -6.37
N TRP A 84 14.72 -3.88 -6.62
CA TRP A 84 16.01 -3.70 -5.96
C TRP A 84 16.76 -2.45 -6.43
N HIS A 85 16.77 -2.16 -7.73
CA HIS A 85 17.46 -0.97 -8.24
C HIS A 85 16.53 0.25 -8.22
N GLY A 86 15.43 0.20 -8.96
CA GLY A 86 14.50 1.33 -9.10
C GLY A 86 13.87 1.73 -7.77
N GLY A 87 13.43 0.77 -6.96
CA GLY A 87 12.84 1.04 -5.65
C GLY A 87 13.82 1.72 -4.69
N ASN A 88 15.02 1.18 -4.50
CA ASN A 88 16.01 1.76 -3.57
C ASN A 88 16.49 3.14 -4.03
N PHE A 89 16.76 3.34 -5.32
CA PHE A 89 17.06 4.69 -5.84
C PHE A 89 15.88 5.64 -5.66
N GLY A 90 14.65 5.14 -5.83
CA GLY A 90 13.43 5.88 -5.56
C GLY A 90 13.32 6.36 -4.11
N ILE A 91 13.70 5.55 -3.13
CA ILE A 91 13.74 5.96 -1.71
C ILE A 91 14.70 7.14 -1.51
N LEU A 92 15.90 7.09 -2.10
CA LEU A 92 16.87 8.19 -2.03
C LEU A 92 16.32 9.49 -2.63
N LEU A 93 15.64 9.39 -3.78
CA LEU A 93 14.97 10.53 -4.39
C LEU A 93 13.81 11.05 -3.55
N GLY A 94 13.03 10.16 -2.94
CA GLY A 94 11.96 10.52 -1.99
C GLY A 94 12.51 11.25 -0.75
N ALA A 95 13.65 10.81 -0.23
CA ALA A 95 14.34 11.47 0.88
C ALA A 95 14.86 12.86 0.47
N ALA A 96 15.45 12.99 -0.72
CA ALA A 96 15.90 14.28 -1.25
C ALA A 96 14.72 15.24 -1.47
N ALA A 97 13.60 14.75 -1.99
CA ALA A 97 12.37 15.54 -2.16
C ALA A 97 11.80 16.00 -0.80
N LEU A 98 11.79 15.12 0.21
CA LEU A 98 11.42 15.49 1.57
C LEU A 98 12.32 16.62 2.09
N LEU A 99 13.64 16.48 2.00
CA LEU A 99 14.58 17.53 2.44
C LEU A 99 14.35 18.86 1.72
N ALA A 100 14.08 18.83 0.42
CA ALA A 100 13.76 20.02 -0.35
C ALA A 100 12.47 20.70 0.16
N VAL A 101 11.41 19.93 0.42
CA VAL A 101 10.16 20.45 0.99
C VAL A 101 10.41 21.04 2.38
N LEU A 102 11.15 20.35 3.25
CA LEU A 102 11.50 20.85 4.58
C LEU A 102 12.26 22.17 4.52
N ALA A 103 13.16 22.33 3.54
CA ALA A 103 13.93 23.55 3.35
C ALA A 103 13.07 24.77 2.94
N THR A 104 11.87 24.55 2.39
CA THR A 104 10.96 25.65 2.00
C THR A 104 10.20 26.26 3.19
N GLY A 105 10.12 25.55 4.32
CA GLY A 105 9.29 25.96 5.46
C GLY A 105 7.79 25.97 5.18
N MET A 106 7.33 25.37 4.06
CA MET A 106 5.90 25.31 3.75
C MET A 106 5.14 24.39 4.71
N PRO A 107 3.89 24.75 5.06
CA PRO A 107 3.04 23.88 5.85
C PRO A 107 2.71 22.61 5.06
N ILE A 108 2.99 21.45 5.66
CA ILE A 108 2.82 20.13 5.02
C ILE A 108 1.36 19.66 5.06
N ALA A 109 0.60 20.13 6.04
CA ALA A 109 -0.80 19.81 6.23
C ALA A 109 -1.57 21.04 6.71
N PRO A 110 -2.89 21.12 6.47
CA PRO A 110 -3.72 22.15 7.06
C PRO A 110 -3.79 21.99 8.59
N GLN A 111 -3.90 23.11 9.30
CA GLN A 111 -4.15 23.09 10.74
C GLN A 111 -5.52 22.45 11.05
N PRO A 112 -5.65 21.67 12.15
CA PRO A 112 -4.67 21.44 13.22
C PRO A 112 -3.69 20.28 12.95
N LEU A 113 -3.75 19.64 11.78
CA LEU A 113 -2.99 18.41 11.51
C LEU A 113 -1.48 18.64 11.55
N SER A 114 -1.01 19.82 11.14
CA SER A 114 0.40 20.21 11.16
C SER A 114 1.00 20.35 12.56
N ASP A 115 0.17 20.50 13.61
CA ASP A 115 0.63 20.59 15.00
C ASP A 115 0.98 19.21 15.59
N HIS A 116 0.58 18.12 14.94
CA HIS A 116 0.86 16.77 15.40
C HIS A 116 2.19 16.23 14.83
N PRO A 117 3.15 15.81 15.67
CA PRO A 117 4.39 15.19 15.21
C PRO A 117 4.17 13.96 14.31
N ALA A 118 3.06 13.25 14.52
CA ALA A 118 2.65 12.12 13.69
C ALA A 118 2.37 12.50 12.23
N ALA A 119 1.90 13.72 11.96
CA ALA A 119 1.66 14.19 10.59
C ALA A 119 2.98 14.35 9.81
N TRP A 120 4.04 14.81 10.47
CA TRP A 120 5.37 14.91 9.89
C TRP A 120 5.99 13.53 9.63
N ALA A 121 5.85 12.61 10.58
CA ALA A 121 6.30 11.23 10.40
C ALA A 121 5.57 10.54 9.24
N LEU A 122 4.24 10.71 9.16
CA LEU A 122 3.43 10.18 8.06
C LEU A 122 3.84 10.80 6.72
N PHE A 123 4.02 12.11 6.64
CA PHE A 123 4.46 12.76 5.41
C PHE A 123 5.82 12.25 4.95
N GLY A 124 6.80 12.19 5.85
CA GLY A 124 8.12 11.64 5.55
C GLY A 124 8.03 10.20 5.05
N PHE A 125 7.23 9.36 5.71
CA PHE A 125 6.97 7.99 5.26
C PHE A 125 6.37 7.94 3.85
N LEU A 126 5.39 8.81 3.55
CA LEU A 126 4.76 8.88 2.22
C LEU A 126 5.73 9.38 1.14
N CYS A 127 6.64 10.31 1.45
CA CYS A 127 7.69 10.73 0.52
C CYS A 127 8.62 9.58 0.15
N LEU A 128 9.06 8.80 1.14
CA LEU A 128 9.93 7.64 0.90
C LEU A 128 9.21 6.54 0.11
N LEU A 129 7.98 6.20 0.52
CA LEU A 129 7.17 5.19 -0.16
C LEU A 129 6.79 5.62 -1.59
N GLY A 130 6.41 6.89 -1.76
CA GLY A 130 6.10 7.48 -3.07
C GLY A 130 7.33 7.49 -3.98
N GLY A 131 8.49 7.91 -3.45
CA GLY A 131 9.77 7.84 -4.17
C GLY A 131 10.09 6.41 -4.61
N GLN A 132 9.97 5.43 -3.70
CA GLN A 132 10.17 4.02 -4.01
C GLN A 132 9.24 3.53 -5.11
N ALA A 133 7.94 3.85 -5.03
CA ALA A 133 6.94 3.44 -6.00
C ALA A 133 7.21 4.04 -7.39
N VAL A 134 7.59 5.32 -7.46
CA VAL A 134 7.95 5.99 -8.71
C VAL A 134 9.22 5.38 -9.31
N GLY A 135 10.28 5.24 -8.51
CA GLY A 135 11.54 4.67 -8.98
C GLY A 135 11.39 3.22 -9.45
N TYR A 136 10.65 2.40 -8.71
CA TYR A 136 10.25 1.05 -9.12
C TYR A 136 9.47 1.08 -10.43
N GLY A 137 8.43 1.91 -10.52
CA GLY A 137 7.55 2.00 -11.69
C GLY A 137 8.30 2.39 -12.96
N VAL A 138 9.20 3.37 -12.87
CA VAL A 138 10.07 3.79 -13.98
C VAL A 138 11.01 2.66 -14.41
N ALA A 139 11.70 2.02 -13.46
CA ALA A 139 12.62 0.92 -13.77
C ALA A 139 11.89 -0.27 -14.40
N TRP A 140 10.68 -0.59 -13.91
CA TRP A 140 9.82 -1.63 -14.44
C TRP A 140 9.36 -1.32 -15.88
N LEU A 141 8.93 -0.09 -16.13
CA LEU A 141 8.53 0.36 -17.47
C LEU A 141 9.69 0.30 -18.46
N ILE A 142 10.87 0.79 -18.08
CA ILE A 142 12.08 0.77 -18.93
C ILE A 142 12.45 -0.67 -19.29
N HIS A 143 12.42 -1.59 -18.33
CA HIS A 143 12.72 -2.99 -18.63
C HIS A 143 11.68 -3.62 -19.56
N ARG A 144 10.39 -3.27 -19.43
CA ARG A 144 9.35 -3.75 -20.34
C ARG A 144 9.47 -3.21 -21.76
N LEU A 145 9.96 -1.98 -21.93
CA LEU A 145 10.17 -1.38 -23.25
C LEU A 145 11.41 -1.92 -23.98
N ARG A 146 12.31 -2.59 -23.25
CA ARG A 146 13.57 -3.15 -23.77
C ARG A 146 13.53 -4.67 -23.96
N ALA A 147 12.48 -5.33 -23.50
CA ALA A 147 12.23 -6.77 -23.65
C ALA A 147 11.39 -7.02 -24.90
#